data_AF-A0A438GB52-F1
#
_entry.id   AF-A0A438GB52-F1
#
_cell.length_a   1.000
_cell.length_b   1.000
_cell.length_c   1.000
_cell.angle_alpha   90.00
_cell.angle_beta   90.00
_cell.angle_gamma   90.00
#
_symmetry.space_group_name_H-M   'P 1'
#
loop_
_entity.id
_entity.type
_entity.pdbx_description
1 polymer ?
#
loop_
_entity_poly.entity_id
_entity_poly.type
_entity_poly.pdbx_seq_one_letter_code
_entity_poly.pdbx_strand_id
1 'polypeptide(L)'
;MSGRFNNRGFLQGHHFAVLCLEAVTELLLSGSEDTTIKIWRRDENHFHSCLVVIDRHQGPVRCLAAALEMESIVMWLLVYSISSDQTLKVWRVKFPTEKNLQDSEVNEQ
;
A
#
# COMPACT_ATOMS: atom_id res chain seq x y z
N MET A 1 3.07 -32.12 7.05
CA MET A 1 3.39 -30.89 6.30
C MET A 1 4.24 -29.99 7.19
N SER A 2 5.57 -30.04 7.08
CA SER A 2 6.42 -29.05 7.76
C SER A 2 6.42 -27.78 6.91
N GLY A 3 5.63 -26.79 7.31
CA GLY A 3 5.66 -25.47 6.68
C GLY A 3 7.01 -24.83 6.95
N ARG A 4 7.90 -24.80 5.95
CA ARG A 4 9.16 -24.06 6.04
C ARG A 4 8.84 -22.59 5.77
N PHE A 5 9.03 -21.74 6.77
CA PHE A 5 9.00 -20.29 6.59
C PHE A 5 10.32 -19.84 5.96
N ASN A 6 10.26 -19.00 4.92
CA ASN A 6 11.44 -18.43 4.28
C ASN A 6 11.40 -16.91 4.40
N ASN A 7 12.37 -16.33 5.10
CA ASN A 7 12.54 -14.88 5.19
C ASN A 7 13.08 -14.36 3.84
N ARG A 8 12.37 -13.43 3.20
CA ARG A 8 12.74 -12.84 1.90
C ARG A 8 13.34 -11.43 1.99
N GLY A 9 13.61 -10.91 3.18
CA GLY A 9 14.20 -9.59 3.40
C GLY A 9 13.35 -8.68 4.27
N PHE A 10 13.59 -7.37 4.15
CA PHE A 10 12.90 -6.33 4.91
C PHE A 10 12.67 -5.09 4.03
N LEU A 11 11.70 -4.26 4.41
CA LEU A 11 11.41 -2.99 3.74
C LEU A 11 11.95 -1.84 4.58
N GLN A 12 13.01 -1.20 4.11
CA GLN A 12 13.61 -0.06 4.79
C GLN A 12 12.91 1.24 4.37
N GLY A 13 12.55 2.08 5.32
CA GLY A 13 12.05 3.43 4.99
C GLY A 13 11.37 4.19 6.13
N HIS A 14 10.88 3.51 7.16
CA HIS A 14 10.44 4.19 8.39
C HIS A 14 11.65 4.59 9.24
N HIS A 15 11.54 5.73 9.92
CA HIS A 15 12.60 6.24 10.79
C HIS A 15 12.51 5.70 12.22
N PHE A 16 11.31 5.30 12.65
CA PHE A 16 11.04 4.71 13.97
C PHE A 16 10.23 3.41 13.87
N ALA A 17 9.76 2.89 15.00
CA ALA A 17 9.06 1.60 15.06
C ALA A 17 7.86 1.54 14.10
N VAL A 18 7.69 0.40 13.43
CA VAL A 18 6.46 0.08 12.69
C VAL A 18 5.47 -0.50 13.68
N LEU A 19 4.33 0.18 13.86
CA LEU A 19 3.37 -0.12 14.91
C LEU A 19 2.14 -0.87 14.39
N CYS A 20 1.86 -0.73 13.09
CA CYS A 20 0.76 -1.41 12.43
C CYS A 20 1.07 -1.65 10.95
N LEU A 21 0.42 -2.66 10.38
CA LEU A 21 0.49 -3.00 8.97
C LEU A 21 -0.88 -3.44 8.47
N GLU A 22 -1.14 -3.23 7.19
CA GLU A 22 -2.34 -3.72 6.51
C GLU A 22 -1.96 -4.15 5.08
N ALA A 23 -2.39 -5.34 4.65
CA ALA A 23 -2.10 -5.85 3.32
C ALA A 23 -3.39 -5.93 2.48
N VAL A 24 -3.36 -5.31 1.30
CA VAL A 24 -4.49 -5.29 0.37
C VAL A 24 -3.97 -5.58 -1.04
N THR A 25 -4.24 -6.79 -1.54
CA THR A 25 -3.73 -7.26 -2.85
C THR A 25 -2.19 -7.17 -2.95
N GLU A 26 -1.66 -6.45 -3.94
CA GLU A 26 -0.22 -6.19 -4.13
C GLU A 26 0.27 -4.94 -3.37
N LEU A 27 -0.58 -4.37 -2.53
CA LEU A 27 -0.25 -3.22 -1.69
C LEU A 27 -0.04 -3.65 -0.24
N LEU A 28 1.02 -3.13 0.36
CA LEU A 28 1.26 -3.22 1.80
C LEU A 28 1.27 -1.80 2.35
N LEU A 29 0.57 -1.58 3.45
CA LEU A 29 0.59 -0.34 4.19
C LEU A 29 1.29 -0.56 5.52
N SER A 30 2.10 0.40 5.93
CA SER A 30 2.75 0.39 7.24
C SER A 30 2.57 1.74 7.92
N GLY A 31 2.17 1.73 9.20
CA GLY A 31 2.04 2.92 10.03
C GLY A 31 3.07 2.89 11.16
N SER A 32 3.68 4.03 11.46
CA SER A 32 4.85 4.10 12.33
C SER A 32 4.73 5.16 13.43
N GLU A 33 5.58 5.00 14.44
CA GLU A 33 5.90 6.02 15.43
C GLU A 33 6.50 7.29 14.81
N ASP A 34 7.07 7.22 13.60
CA ASP A 34 7.56 8.38 12.84
C ASP A 34 6.44 9.28 12.27
N THR A 35 5.20 9.05 12.69
CA THR A 35 3.97 9.75 12.29
C THR A 35 3.58 9.59 10.82
N THR A 36 4.25 8.70 10.09
CA THR A 36 3.96 8.44 8.68
C THR A 36 3.23 7.12 8.44
N ILE A 37 2.49 7.08 7.34
CA ILE A 37 1.98 5.87 6.70
C ILE A 37 2.75 5.71 5.38
N LYS A 38 3.31 4.53 5.13
CA LYS A 38 3.94 4.19 3.85
C LYS A 38 3.11 3.16 3.12
N ILE A 39 2.91 3.38 1.82
CA ILE A 39 2.24 2.43 0.93
C ILE A 39 3.30 1.86 0.00
N TRP A 40 3.43 0.56 0.04
CA TRP A 40 4.38 -0.22 -0.73
C TRP A 40 3.62 -1.00 -1.80
N ARG A 41 4.18 -1.12 -3.00
CA ARG A 41 3.66 -2.01 -4.04
C ARG A 41 4.65 -3.10 -4.34
N ARG A 42 4.14 -4.32 -4.44
CA ARG A 42 4.88 -5.48 -4.90
C ARG A 42 4.86 -5.55 -6.43
N ASP A 43 6.03 -5.74 -7.02
CA ASP A 43 6.18 -5.96 -8.47
C ASP A 43 6.12 -7.46 -8.82
N GLU A 44 6.18 -7.77 -10.11
CA GLU A 44 6.17 -9.14 -10.65
C GLU A 44 7.36 -9.98 -10.14
N ASN A 45 8.49 -9.32 -9.90
CA ASN A 45 9.71 -9.93 -9.33
C ASN A 45 9.63 -10.12 -7.80
N HIS A 46 8.49 -9.77 -7.20
CA HIS A 46 8.20 -9.84 -5.78
C HIS A 46 9.02 -8.88 -4.90
N PHE A 47 9.61 -7.85 -5.49
CA PHE A 47 10.21 -6.75 -4.76
C PHE A 47 9.15 -5.72 -4.41
N HIS A 48 9.30 -5.09 -3.25
CA HIS A 48 8.40 -4.01 -2.84
C HIS A 48 9.13 -2.67 -2.97
N SER A 49 8.44 -1.69 -3.53
CA SER A 49 8.90 -0.30 -3.57
C SER A 49 7.91 0.61 -2.86
N CYS A 50 8.41 1.65 -2.16
CA CYS A 50 7.57 2.64 -1.52
C CYS A 50 6.99 3.58 -2.58
N LEU A 51 5.67 3.55 -2.75
CA LEU A 51 4.96 4.39 -3.72
C LEU A 51 4.50 5.71 -3.12
N VAL A 52 4.03 5.68 -1.88
CA VAL A 52 3.40 6.84 -1.23
C VAL A 52 3.86 6.92 0.21
N VAL A 53 4.12 8.15 0.67
CA VAL A 53 4.33 8.49 2.07
C VAL A 53 3.25 9.51 2.45
N ILE A 54 2.46 9.19 3.47
CA ILE A 54 1.46 10.07 4.06
C ILE A 54 2.01 10.51 5.42
N ASP A 55 2.34 11.78 5.57
CA ASP A 55 3.09 12.40 6.68
C ASP A 55 2.24 13.42 7.46
N ARG A 56 0.93 13.18 7.52
CA ARG A 56 -0.05 14.16 8.00
C ARG A 56 -0.51 13.93 9.43
N HIS A 57 -0.21 12.78 10.03
CA HIS A 57 -0.45 12.57 11.46
C HIS A 57 0.59 13.33 12.29
N GLN A 58 0.18 13.80 13.47
CA GLN A 58 1.05 14.52 14.41
C GLN A 58 1.46 13.65 15.60
N GLY A 59 1.28 12.34 15.45
CA GLY A 59 1.62 11.34 16.46
C GLY A 59 1.69 9.94 15.86
N PRO A 60 2.18 8.96 16.63
CA PRO A 60 2.31 7.58 16.21
C PRO A 60 1.04 7.00 15.57
N VAL A 61 1.16 6.38 14.40
CA VAL A 61 0.05 5.70 13.73
C VAL A 61 -0.11 4.31 14.36
N ARG A 62 -1.27 4.03 14.96
CA ARG A 62 -1.49 2.86 15.84
C ARG A 62 -2.23 1.71 15.17
N CYS A 63 -3.06 2.00 14.17
CA CYS A 63 -3.79 0.98 13.41
C CYS A 63 -4.13 1.51 12.02
N LEU A 64 -4.23 0.59 11.07
CA LEU A 64 -4.61 0.82 9.69
C LEU A 64 -5.71 -0.16 9.31
N ALA A 65 -6.61 0.28 8.43
CA ALA A 65 -7.51 -0.57 7.66
C ALA A 65 -7.59 -0.02 6.25
N ALA A 66 -7.75 -0.87 5.24
CA ALA A 66 -7.81 -0.40 3.87
C ALA A 66 -8.72 -1.26 2.98
N ALA A 67 -9.25 -0.62 1.94
CA ALA A 67 -10.09 -1.27 0.95
C ALA A 67 -9.79 -0.70 -0.44
N LEU A 68 -9.92 -1.54 -1.47
CA LEU A 68 -9.89 -1.08 -2.85
C LEU A 68 -11.29 -0.69 -3.31
N GLU A 69 -11.39 0.46 -3.95
CA GLU A 69 -12.59 0.93 -4.62
C GLU A 69 -12.28 1.05 -6.11
N MET A 70 -12.98 0.28 -6.96
CA MET A 70 -12.92 0.47 -8.41
C MET A 70 -13.99 1.45 -8.85
N GLU A 71 -13.57 2.53 -9.51
CA GLU A 71 -14.47 3.50 -10.13
C GLU A 71 -14.12 3.62 -11.61
N SER A 72 -14.91 2.95 -12.46
CA SER A 72 -14.67 2.82 -13.91
C SER A 72 -13.33 2.13 -14.22
N ILE A 73 -12.36 2.86 -14.79
CA ILE A 73 -11.02 2.36 -15.13
C ILE A 73 -9.96 2.72 -14.07
N VAL A 74 -10.34 3.51 -13.07
CA VAL A 74 -9.42 3.99 -12.03
C VAL A 74 -9.59 3.15 -10.77
N MET A 75 -8.47 2.71 -10.21
CA MET A 75 -8.44 2.07 -8.92
C MET A 75 -8.12 3.11 -7.84
N TRP A 76 -8.92 3.13 -6.78
CA TRP A 76 -8.68 3.91 -5.58
C TRP A 76 -8.38 2.98 -4.42
N LEU A 77 -7.48 3.41 -3.54
CA LEU A 77 -7.28 2.79 -2.25
C LEU A 77 -7.83 3.73 -1.17
N LEU A 78 -8.84 3.25 -0.45
CA LEU A 78 -9.37 3.90 0.72
C LEU A 78 -8.60 3.40 1.94
N VAL A 79 -7.98 4.32 2.67
CA VAL A 79 -7.15 4.02 3.85
C VAL A 79 -7.73 4.72 5.08
N TYR A 80 -7.90 3.97 6.15
CA TYR A 80 -8.30 4.46 7.45
C TYR A 80 -7.11 4.33 8.39
N SER A 81 -6.79 5.40 9.12
CA SER A 81 -5.69 5.41 10.08
C SER A 81 -6.11 6.04 11.39
N ILE A 82 -5.70 5.44 12.50
CA ILE A 82 -5.82 6.04 13.84
C ILE A 82 -4.44 6.38 14.39
N SER A 83 -4.35 7.47 15.14
CA SER A 83 -3.09 7.94 15.71
C SER A 83 -3.25 8.38 17.16
N SER A 84 -2.13 8.38 17.88
CA SER A 84 -2.01 9.00 19.21
C SER A 84 -2.21 10.53 19.18
N ASP A 85 -2.31 11.15 18.00
CA ASP A 85 -2.71 12.56 17.84
C ASP A 85 -4.21 12.82 18.06
N GLN A 86 -4.95 11.82 18.56
CA GLN A 86 -6.39 11.86 18.85
C GLN A 86 -7.26 11.98 17.59
N THR A 87 -6.73 11.64 16.41
CA THR A 87 -7.49 11.67 15.15
C THR A 87 -7.60 10.30 14.50
N LEU A 88 -8.74 10.08 13.85
CA LEU A 88 -8.91 9.10 12.79
C LEU A 88 -8.92 9.87 11.47
N LYS A 89 -8.11 9.44 10.49
CA LYS A 89 -8.05 10.05 9.16
C LYS A 89 -8.41 9.05 8.09
N VAL A 90 -9.03 9.57 7.04
CA VAL A 90 -9.44 8.80 5.86
C VAL A 90 -8.72 9.37 4.64
N TRP A 91 -8.10 8.50 3.86
CA TRP A 91 -7.30 8.86 2.69
C TRP A 91 -7.83 8.15 1.46
N ARG A 92 -7.90 8.85 0.33
CA ARG A 92 -8.19 8.24 -0.97
C ARG A 92 -6.97 8.40 -1.87
N VAL A 93 -6.33 7.29 -2.19
CA VAL A 93 -5.11 7.26 -3.00
C VAL A 93 -5.44 6.73 -4.38
N LYS A 94 -5.15 7.53 -5.42
CA LYS A 94 -5.40 7.15 -6.82
C LYS A 94 -4.28 6.26 -7.33
N PHE A 95 -4.64 5.15 -7.96
CA PHE A 95 -3.72 4.33 -8.72
C PHE A 95 -4.22 4.21 -10.17
N PRO A 96 -3.38 4.56 -11.17
CA PRO A 96 -3.70 4.25 -12.55
C PRO A 96 -3.66 2.73 -12.73
N THR A 97 -4.71 2.18 -13.33
CA THR A 97 -4.71 0.80 -13.81
C THR A 97 -4.05 0.83 -15.19
N GLU A 98 -2.84 0.29 -15.32
CA GLU A 98 -2.26 0.08 -16.65
C GLU A 98 -3.06 -1.02 -17.34
N LYS A 99 -3.90 -0.64 -18.30
CA LYS A 99 -4.41 -1.61 -19.27
C LYS A 99 -3.24 -2.01 -20.15
N ASN A 100 -2.75 -3.23 -19.99
CA ASN A 100 -2.05 -3.89 -21.09
C ASN A 100 -3.07 -4.07 -22.22
N LEU A 101 -3.14 -3.08 -23.11
CA LEU A 101 -3.67 -3.27 -24.45
C LEU A 101 -2.63 -4.09 -25.22
N GLN A 102 -2.62 -5.41 -24.98
CA GLN A 102 -2.27 -6.32 -26.05
C GLN A 102 -3.50 -6.41 -26.96
N ASP A 103 -3.68 -5.39 -27.79
CA ASP A 103 -4.39 -5.59 -29.06
C ASP A 103 -3.37 -6.22 -30.02
N SER A 104 -3.20 -7.52 -29.90
CA SER A 104 -2.80 -8.35 -31.03
C SER A 104 -4.02 -9.16 -31.44
N GLU A 105 -4.71 -8.73 -32.50
CA GLU A 105 -5.21 -9.55 -33.60
C GLU A 105 -5.83 -8.62 -34.68
N VAL A 106 -5.14 -8.45 -35.82
CA VAL A 106 -5.50 -9.00 -37.15
C VAL A 106 -6.67 -8.26 -37.84
N ASN A 107 -6.40 -7.42 -38.86
CA ASN A 107 -6.65 -7.72 -40.29
C ASN A 107 -6.40 -6.51 -41.23
N GLU A 108 -5.67 -6.79 -42.32
CA GLU A 108 -5.80 -6.27 -43.70
C GLU A 108 -5.85 -4.75 -43.96
N GLN A 109 -4.71 -4.20 -44.41
CA GLN A 109 -4.50 -3.70 -45.79
C GLN A 109 -3.01 -3.52 -46.10
#